data_AF-G0N0G5-F1
#
_entry.id   AF-G0N0G5-F1
#
_cell.length_a   1.000
_cell.length_b   1.000
_cell.length_c   1.000
_cell.angle_alpha   90.00
_cell.angle_beta   90.00
_cell.angle_gamma   90.00
#
_symmetry.space_group_name_H-M   'P 1'
#
loop_
_entity.id
_entity.type
_entity.pdbx_description
1 polymer ?
#
loop_
_entity_poly.entity_id
_entity_poly.type
_entity_poly.pdbx_seq_one_letter_code
_entity_poly.pdbx_strand_id
1 'polypeptide(L)'
;MYWRWGAYGRKKKLLTPRTVEVNVFDNDDQVSGPVFLHNDLALKDWLKQLQDIFNYDEIDSIQFFAGSFYFDIDDIREVFGNKYKFDIEFLNSDAYRQLILEKFFPIGKLSIMTSRFQDSKLPANILIQNFEYLRIRGLFHEEMMKLDQLLMTNSKVIEIDIIQVLSKDFNKFIKLWQQGSNPHMERLSISHPNIEEDNVGWTIMRGIKHDMIPANRIRKFNTVESKKPCFVHGGMNIYRNDGVKATIQIERSLFRTIWHMYVWFDHCIVES
;
A
#
# COMPACT_ATOMS: atom_id res chain seq x y z
N MET A 1 -15.82 5.92 30.21
CA MET A 1 -17.17 6.45 29.93
C MET A 1 -17.65 5.83 28.62
N TYR A 2 -18.62 4.92 28.68
CA TYR A 2 -19.06 4.10 27.55
C TYR A 2 -19.96 4.91 26.61
N TRP A 3 -19.44 5.32 25.45
CA TRP A 3 -20.31 5.80 24.37
C TRP A 3 -20.96 4.60 23.68
N ARG A 4 -22.08 4.17 24.25
CA ARG A 4 -23.05 3.27 23.61
C ARG A 4 -23.62 3.93 22.35
N TRP A 5 -24.10 3.06 21.47
CA TRP A 5 -24.67 3.34 20.14
C TRP A 5 -25.39 4.68 20.03
N GLY A 6 -25.27 5.33 18.86
CA GLY A 6 -26.17 6.43 18.50
C GLY A 6 -27.61 5.99 18.73
N ALA A 7 -28.41 6.88 19.34
CA ALA A 7 -29.80 6.61 19.67
C ALA A 7 -30.49 5.94 18.46
N TYR A 8 -31.09 4.76 18.68
CA TYR A 8 -31.88 4.00 17.70
C TYR A 8 -31.12 3.27 16.59
N GLY A 9 -29.83 2.98 16.74
CA GLY A 9 -29.06 2.27 15.69
C GLY A 9 -28.76 3.14 14.45
N ARG A 10 -28.97 4.46 14.56
CA ARG A 10 -28.60 5.43 13.52
C ARG A 10 -27.10 5.70 13.58
N LYS A 11 -26.47 5.72 12.40
CA LYS A 11 -25.08 6.17 12.25
C LYS A 11 -24.96 7.64 12.69
N LYS A 12 -23.84 7.99 13.32
CA LYS A 12 -23.51 9.36 13.69
C LYS A 12 -23.26 10.16 12.41
N LYS A 13 -23.86 11.34 12.31
CA LYS A 13 -23.54 12.29 11.27
C LYS A 13 -22.18 12.94 11.56
N LEU A 14 -21.42 13.24 10.52
CA LEU A 14 -20.13 13.91 10.63
C LEU A 14 -20.36 15.42 10.79
N LEU A 15 -20.80 15.82 12.00
CA LEU A 15 -21.13 17.20 12.33
C LEU A 15 -19.87 18.01 12.67
N THR A 16 -20.03 19.33 12.73
CA THR A 16 -19.02 20.30 13.22
C THR A 16 -18.37 19.79 14.52
N PRO A 17 -17.04 19.54 14.53
CA PRO A 17 -16.35 19.09 15.73
C PRO A 17 -16.30 20.22 16.76
N ARG A 18 -16.61 19.92 18.03
CA ARG A 18 -16.49 20.89 19.15
C ARG A 18 -15.04 21.09 19.61
N THR A 19 -14.23 20.07 19.39
CA THR A 19 -12.82 20.03 19.77
C THR A 19 -12.07 19.27 18.69
N VAL A 20 -10.96 19.84 18.23
CA VAL A 20 -10.00 19.18 17.34
C VAL A 20 -8.70 19.01 18.11
N GLU A 21 -8.19 17.78 18.13
CA GLU A 21 -6.89 17.45 18.70
C GLU A 21 -5.88 17.34 17.56
N VAL A 22 -4.81 18.14 17.62
CA VAL A 22 -3.72 18.13 16.66
C VAL A 22 -2.48 17.56 17.35
N ASN A 23 -1.97 16.45 16.80
CA ASN A 23 -0.73 15.81 17.26
C ASN A 23 0.33 15.93 16.16
N VAL A 24 1.53 16.39 16.53
CA VAL A 24 2.66 16.56 15.60
C VAL A 24 3.72 15.51 15.91
N PHE A 25 4.11 14.75 14.89
CA PHE A 25 5.09 13.67 14.99
C PHE A 25 6.29 13.93 14.07
N ASP A 26 7.47 13.48 14.48
CA ASP A 26 8.69 13.37 13.67
C ASP A 26 9.21 11.94 13.82
N ASN A 27 9.22 11.17 12.74
CA ASN A 27 9.61 9.75 12.72
C ASN A 27 8.93 8.93 13.84
N ASP A 28 7.61 9.01 13.95
CA ASP A 28 6.75 8.36 14.95
C ASP A 28 6.91 8.84 16.40
N ASP A 29 7.88 9.72 16.68
CA ASP A 29 8.01 10.37 17.98
C ASP A 29 7.16 11.64 18.03
N GLN A 30 6.32 11.76 19.06
CA GLN A 30 5.50 12.95 19.26
C GLN A 30 6.40 14.14 19.64
N VAL A 31 6.48 15.14 18.77
CA VAL A 31 7.36 16.31 18.93
C VAL A 31 6.72 17.35 19.87
N SER A 32 5.40 17.40 19.89
CA SER A 32 4.64 18.28 20.76
C SER A 32 3.40 17.59 21.29
N GLY A 33 3.04 17.87 22.54
CA GLY A 33 1.78 17.41 23.13
C GLY A 33 0.55 17.82 22.31
N PRO A 34 -0.60 17.18 22.53
CA PRO A 34 -1.82 17.45 21.78
C PRO A 34 -2.23 18.92 21.92
N VAL A 35 -2.41 19.61 20.79
CA VAL A 35 -2.99 20.95 20.76
C VAL A 35 -4.49 20.80 20.56
N PHE A 36 -5.26 21.25 21.55
CA PHE A 36 -6.72 21.28 21.47
C PHE A 36 -7.17 22.63 20.91
N LEU A 37 -7.82 22.59 19.75
CA LEU A 37 -8.40 23.75 19.12
C LEU A 37 -9.93 23.70 19.26
N HIS A 38 -10.52 24.82 19.65
CA HIS A 38 -11.97 25.01 19.77
C HIS A 38 -12.42 26.03 18.73
N ASN A 39 -13.34 25.63 17.85
CA ASN A 39 -13.97 26.50 16.86
C ASN A 39 -15.29 25.88 16.38
N ASP A 40 -16.13 26.67 15.71
CA ASP A 40 -17.43 26.28 15.16
C ASP A 40 -17.37 25.95 13.65
N LEU A 41 -16.18 25.68 13.12
CA LEU A 41 -15.97 25.37 11.70
C LEU A 41 -16.39 23.94 11.35
N ALA A 42 -16.98 23.77 10.15
CA ALA A 42 -17.27 22.44 9.63
C ALA A 42 -15.97 21.66 9.40
N LEU A 43 -16.03 20.33 9.42
CA LEU A 43 -14.82 19.48 9.32
C LEU A 43 -14.02 19.76 8.03
N LYS A 44 -14.72 20.06 6.93
CA LYS A 44 -14.08 20.40 5.65
C LYS A 44 -13.26 21.71 5.74
N ASP A 45 -13.78 22.70 6.45
CA ASP A 45 -13.09 23.97 6.65
C ASP A 45 -11.88 23.79 7.59
N TRP A 46 -12.01 22.94 8.61
CA TRP A 46 -10.89 22.54 9.46
C TRP A 46 -9.76 21.88 8.68
N LEU A 47 -10.07 20.92 7.80
CA LEU A 47 -9.07 20.27 6.96
C LEU A 47 -8.33 21.29 6.10
N LYS A 48 -9.09 22.20 5.46
CA LYS A 48 -8.50 23.27 4.65
C LYS A 48 -7.58 24.17 5.47
N GLN A 49 -7.99 24.57 6.68
CA GLN A 49 -7.15 25.39 7.55
C GLN A 49 -5.86 24.69 7.96
N LEU A 50 -5.92 23.40 8.29
CA LEU A 50 -4.72 22.63 8.62
C LEU A 50 -3.78 22.54 7.40
N GLN A 51 -4.33 22.31 6.21
CA GLN A 51 -3.56 22.34 4.97
C GLN A 51 -2.88 23.71 4.73
N ASP A 52 -3.60 24.82 4.94
CA ASP A 52 -3.08 26.17 4.78
C ASP A 52 -1.97 26.48 5.82
N ILE A 53 -2.17 26.09 7.08
CA ILE A 53 -1.20 26.33 8.17
C ILE A 53 0.09 25.53 7.97
N PHE A 54 -0.02 24.26 7.62
CA PHE A 54 1.12 23.36 7.48
C PHE A 54 1.67 23.31 6.05
N ASN A 55 1.11 24.10 5.13
CA ASN A 55 1.47 24.15 3.71
C ASN A 55 1.46 22.75 3.06
N TYR A 56 0.39 21.99 3.30
CA TYR A 56 0.14 20.67 2.71
C TYR A 56 -0.94 20.76 1.62
N ASP A 57 -0.52 20.61 0.37
CA ASP A 57 -1.41 20.74 -0.80
C ASP A 57 -2.51 19.66 -0.88
N GLU A 58 -2.30 18.51 -0.24
CA GLU A 58 -3.23 17.38 -0.28
C GLU A 58 -3.13 16.52 0.98
N ILE A 59 -4.20 15.77 1.28
CA ILE A 59 -4.21 14.74 2.31
C ILE A 59 -3.55 13.48 1.72
N ASP A 60 -2.55 12.93 2.39
CA ASP A 60 -1.87 11.73 1.89
C ASP A 60 -2.73 10.47 2.03
N SER A 61 -3.37 10.29 3.20
CA SER A 61 -4.15 9.09 3.49
C SER A 61 -5.30 9.30 4.48
N ILE A 62 -6.28 8.40 4.41
CA ILE A 62 -7.38 8.26 5.36
C ILE A 62 -7.33 6.87 5.94
N GLN A 63 -7.24 6.80 7.27
CA GLN A 63 -7.21 5.55 8.02
C GLN A 63 -8.57 5.28 8.66
N PHE A 64 -9.11 4.09 8.42
CA PHE A 64 -10.34 3.63 9.03
C PHE A 64 -10.04 2.69 10.19
N PHE A 65 -10.50 3.06 11.38
CA PHE A 65 -10.34 2.30 12.62
C PHE A 65 -11.68 1.76 13.13
N ALA A 66 -11.65 0.95 14.19
CA ALA A 66 -12.85 0.37 14.80
C ALA A 66 -13.94 1.41 15.12
N GLY A 67 -13.56 2.62 15.51
CA GLY A 67 -14.49 3.72 15.79
C GLY A 67 -15.16 4.33 14.55
N SER A 68 -14.58 4.18 13.35
CA SER A 68 -15.10 4.76 12.11
C SER A 68 -16.49 4.19 11.77
N PHE A 69 -16.76 2.94 12.15
CA PHE A 69 -18.08 2.29 11.97
C PHE A 69 -19.24 3.10 12.55
N TYR A 70 -19.02 3.93 13.57
CA TYR A 70 -20.08 4.71 14.17
C TYR A 70 -20.58 5.85 13.30
N PHE A 71 -19.84 6.25 12.26
CA PHE A 71 -20.18 7.37 11.39
C PHE A 71 -20.88 6.93 10.11
N ASP A 72 -21.69 7.82 9.56
CA ASP A 72 -22.32 7.64 8.25
C ASP A 72 -21.25 7.69 7.16
N ILE A 73 -21.21 6.65 6.33
CA ILE A 73 -20.19 6.51 5.29
C ILE A 73 -20.36 7.54 4.17
N ASP A 74 -21.60 7.95 3.90
CA ASP A 74 -21.90 8.93 2.87
C ASP A 74 -21.41 10.32 3.29
N ASP A 75 -21.53 10.67 4.58
CA ASP A 75 -20.96 11.91 5.13
C ASP A 75 -19.43 11.92 5.04
N ILE A 76 -18.77 10.79 5.38
CA ILE A 76 -17.31 10.68 5.25
C ILE A 76 -16.91 10.89 3.79
N ARG A 77 -17.63 10.25 2.86
CA ARG A 77 -17.36 10.39 1.42
C ARG A 77 -17.57 11.83 0.94
N GLU A 78 -18.57 12.54 1.45
CA GLU A 78 -18.83 13.94 1.08
C GLU A 78 -17.68 14.87 1.52
N VAL A 79 -17.16 14.67 2.74
CA VAL A 79 -16.11 15.53 3.28
C VAL A 79 -14.75 15.22 2.66
N PHE A 80 -14.42 13.93 2.52
CA PHE A 80 -13.09 13.50 2.13
C PHE A 80 -12.96 13.11 0.64
N GLY A 81 -14.05 12.76 -0.04
CA GLY A 81 -13.97 12.23 -1.40
C GLY A 81 -13.19 10.90 -1.47
N ASN A 82 -12.61 10.58 -2.63
CA ASN A 82 -11.96 9.29 -2.90
C ASN A 82 -10.55 9.39 -3.53
N LYS A 83 -9.91 10.56 -3.44
CA LYS A 83 -8.61 10.83 -4.10
C LYS A 83 -7.40 10.35 -3.28
N TYR A 84 -7.58 10.19 -1.98
CA TYR A 84 -6.50 9.90 -1.05
C TYR A 84 -6.17 8.42 -0.98
N LYS A 85 -5.07 8.05 -0.31
CA LYS A 85 -4.81 6.66 0.04
C LYS A 85 -5.80 6.19 1.11
N PHE A 86 -6.48 5.08 0.86
CA PHE A 86 -7.39 4.45 1.82
C PHE A 86 -6.64 3.37 2.58
N ASP A 87 -6.59 3.48 3.91
CA ASP A 87 -6.02 2.47 4.79
C ASP A 87 -7.14 1.86 5.64
N ILE A 88 -7.38 0.57 5.38
CA ILE A 88 -8.44 -0.22 6.00
C ILE A 88 -7.87 -1.44 6.74
N GLU A 89 -6.60 -1.38 7.14
CA GLU A 89 -5.90 -2.49 7.80
C GLU A 89 -6.52 -2.90 9.13
N PHE A 90 -6.93 -1.92 9.96
CA PHE A 90 -7.32 -2.17 11.36
C PHE A 90 -8.83 -2.37 11.58
N LEU A 91 -9.61 -2.53 10.51
CA LEU A 91 -11.06 -2.70 10.60
C LEU A 91 -11.47 -4.11 11.04
N ASN A 92 -12.29 -4.19 12.08
CA ASN A 92 -12.80 -5.46 12.63
C ASN A 92 -14.11 -5.95 11.98
N SER A 93 -14.76 -5.14 11.12
CA SER A 93 -16.06 -5.46 10.53
C SER A 93 -15.96 -5.63 9.02
N ASP A 94 -16.23 -6.85 8.55
CA ASP A 94 -16.18 -7.19 7.12
C ASP A 94 -17.28 -6.48 6.32
N ALA A 95 -18.48 -6.41 6.88
CA ALA A 95 -19.59 -5.65 6.29
C ALA A 95 -19.24 -4.17 6.11
N TYR A 96 -18.56 -3.56 7.09
CA TYR A 96 -18.17 -2.15 6.99
C TYR A 96 -17.01 -1.93 6.02
N ARG A 97 -16.06 -2.86 5.97
CA ARG A 97 -14.97 -2.83 4.97
C ARG A 97 -15.53 -2.92 3.56
N GLN A 98 -16.45 -3.86 3.34
CA GLN A 98 -17.16 -4.01 2.06
C GLN A 98 -17.94 -2.73 1.72
N LEU A 99 -18.62 -2.12 2.69
CA LEU A 99 -19.32 -0.85 2.50
C LEU A 99 -18.38 0.31 2.12
N ILE A 100 -17.19 0.41 2.74
CA ILE A 100 -16.17 1.41 2.37
C ILE A 100 -15.75 1.20 0.92
N LEU A 101 -15.39 -0.03 0.56
CA LEU A 101 -15.00 -0.38 -0.79
C LEU A 101 -16.11 0.02 -1.78
N GLU A 102 -17.35 -0.42 -1.56
CA GLU A 102 -18.51 -0.08 -2.41
C GLU A 102 -18.76 1.42 -2.56
N LYS A 103 -18.60 2.19 -1.48
CA LYS A 103 -18.91 3.63 -1.47
C LYS A 103 -17.78 4.48 -2.04
N PHE A 104 -16.53 4.06 -1.89
CA PHE A 104 -15.38 4.88 -2.30
C PHE A 104 -14.78 4.46 -3.65
N PHE A 105 -15.12 3.28 -4.18
CA PHE A 105 -14.69 2.90 -5.53
C PHE A 105 -15.20 3.89 -6.60
N PRO A 106 -14.38 4.22 -7.62
CA PRO A 106 -13.00 3.78 -7.81
C PRO A 106 -12.01 4.41 -6.81
N ILE A 107 -11.07 3.62 -6.28
CA ILE A 107 -9.99 4.05 -5.36
C ILE A 107 -8.67 3.92 -6.09
N GLY A 108 -7.85 4.97 -6.11
CA GLY A 108 -6.52 4.93 -6.73
C GLY A 108 -5.48 4.20 -5.87
N LYS A 109 -5.47 4.45 -4.56
CA LYS A 109 -4.44 3.96 -3.62
C LYS A 109 -5.08 3.27 -2.41
N LEU A 110 -4.71 2.01 -2.15
CA LEU A 110 -5.33 1.17 -1.11
C LEU A 110 -4.27 0.46 -0.25
N SER A 111 -4.47 0.45 1.07
CA SER A 111 -3.78 -0.37 2.06
C SER A 111 -4.78 -1.27 2.76
N ILE A 112 -4.57 -2.58 2.75
CA ILE A 112 -5.54 -3.56 3.26
C ILE A 112 -4.86 -4.74 3.93
N MET A 113 -5.50 -5.27 4.98
CA MET A 113 -4.99 -6.42 5.73
C MET A 113 -5.76 -7.72 5.41
N THR A 114 -5.03 -8.81 5.18
CA THR A 114 -5.56 -10.10 4.71
C THR A 114 -6.19 -10.95 5.81
N SER A 115 -5.65 -10.97 7.04
CA SER A 115 -6.26 -11.66 8.22
C SER A 115 -7.70 -11.28 8.50
N ARG A 116 -8.15 -10.16 7.95
CA ARG A 116 -9.49 -9.64 8.17
C ARG A 116 -10.48 -10.11 7.10
N PHE A 117 -10.08 -11.04 6.24
CA PHE A 117 -10.95 -11.73 5.30
C PHE A 117 -11.04 -13.21 5.64
N GLN A 118 -12.11 -13.86 5.15
CA GLN A 118 -12.26 -15.30 5.23
C GLN A 118 -11.02 -15.98 4.60
N ASP A 119 -10.52 -17.02 5.27
CA ASP A 119 -9.31 -17.77 4.91
C ASP A 119 -8.03 -16.92 4.82
N SER A 120 -8.02 -15.72 5.42
CA SER A 120 -6.91 -14.76 5.36
C SER A 120 -6.46 -14.43 3.93
N LYS A 121 -7.41 -14.33 2.99
CA LYS A 121 -7.15 -14.07 1.57
C LYS A 121 -7.92 -12.86 1.07
N LEU A 122 -7.27 -12.07 0.21
CA LEU A 122 -7.99 -11.05 -0.53
C LEU A 122 -8.95 -11.67 -1.55
N PRO A 123 -10.20 -11.20 -1.57
CA PRO A 123 -11.15 -11.51 -2.62
C PRO A 123 -10.63 -11.12 -4.01
N ALA A 124 -10.90 -11.98 -5.00
CA ALA A 124 -10.52 -11.78 -6.40
C ALA A 124 -11.01 -10.43 -6.98
N ASN A 125 -12.23 -10.00 -6.60
CA ASN A 125 -12.81 -8.74 -7.06
C ASN A 125 -12.04 -7.50 -6.59
N ILE A 126 -11.21 -7.60 -5.53
CA ILE A 126 -10.29 -6.55 -5.10
C ILE A 126 -9.00 -6.60 -5.92
N LEU A 127 -8.40 -7.78 -6.08
CA LEU A 127 -7.11 -7.94 -6.77
C LEU A 127 -7.13 -7.43 -8.23
N ILE A 128 -8.28 -7.56 -8.92
CA ILE A 128 -8.44 -7.14 -10.32
C ILE A 128 -8.62 -5.63 -10.55
N GLN A 129 -8.68 -4.81 -9.50
CA GLN A 129 -9.05 -3.38 -9.61
C GLN A 129 -7.95 -2.47 -10.18
N ASN A 130 -6.75 -2.98 -10.47
CA ASN A 130 -5.63 -2.24 -11.10
C ASN A 130 -5.33 -0.88 -10.42
N PHE A 131 -4.98 -0.91 -9.14
CA PHE A 131 -4.70 0.30 -8.36
C PHE A 131 -3.45 1.04 -8.86
N GLU A 132 -3.36 2.34 -8.59
CA GLU A 132 -2.10 3.08 -8.68
C GLU A 132 -1.12 2.58 -7.60
N TYR A 133 -1.64 2.33 -6.41
CA TYR A 133 -0.87 1.76 -5.30
C TYR A 133 -1.73 0.77 -4.53
N LEU A 134 -1.24 -0.45 -4.36
CA LEU A 134 -1.86 -1.47 -3.53
C LEU A 134 -0.84 -2.01 -2.53
N ARG A 135 -1.14 -1.85 -1.25
CA ARG A 135 -0.45 -2.52 -0.16
C ARG A 135 -1.34 -3.60 0.44
N ILE A 136 -0.81 -4.81 0.49
CA ILE A 136 -1.45 -6.00 1.03
C ILE A 136 -0.62 -6.44 2.22
N ARG A 137 -1.20 -6.40 3.41
CA ARG A 137 -0.52 -6.76 4.66
C ARG A 137 -1.12 -8.02 5.25
N GLY A 138 -0.27 -8.96 5.65
CA GLY A 138 -0.66 -10.11 6.47
C GLY A 138 -0.16 -9.98 7.91
N LEU A 139 -0.57 -10.92 8.74
CA LEU A 139 0.03 -11.27 10.02
C LEU A 139 1.04 -12.40 9.83
N PHE A 140 1.93 -12.54 10.80
CA PHE A 140 2.87 -13.65 10.83
C PHE A 140 2.12 -14.99 10.79
N HIS A 141 2.60 -15.90 9.95
CA HIS A 141 2.02 -17.24 9.73
C HIS A 141 0.65 -17.29 9.03
N GLU A 142 0.25 -16.21 8.34
CA GLU A 142 -0.91 -16.27 7.44
C GLU A 142 -0.68 -17.13 6.19
N GLU A 143 -1.78 -17.44 5.51
CA GLU A 143 -1.77 -18.23 4.29
C GLU A 143 -0.90 -17.60 3.19
N MET A 144 -0.25 -18.48 2.44
CA MET A 144 0.62 -18.14 1.34
C MET A 144 -0.16 -17.49 0.19
N MET A 145 0.32 -16.35 -0.31
CA MET A 145 -0.16 -15.78 -1.56
C MET A 145 0.34 -16.63 -2.73
N LYS A 146 -0.62 -17.13 -3.52
CA LYS A 146 -0.35 -17.99 -4.67
C LYS A 146 -0.03 -17.16 -5.92
N LEU A 147 0.58 -17.83 -6.90
CA LEU A 147 0.97 -17.23 -8.18
C LEU A 147 -0.20 -16.59 -8.93
N ASP A 148 -1.36 -17.24 -8.96
CA ASP A 148 -2.58 -16.73 -9.62
C ASP A 148 -3.05 -15.41 -9.01
N GLN A 149 -3.08 -15.31 -7.68
CA GLN A 149 -3.41 -14.06 -6.98
C GLN A 149 -2.42 -12.94 -7.29
N LEU A 150 -1.11 -13.25 -7.32
CA LEU A 150 -0.08 -12.28 -7.68
C LEU A 150 -0.25 -11.80 -9.13
N LEU A 151 -0.54 -12.70 -10.07
CA LEU A 151 -0.78 -12.37 -11.48
C LEU A 151 -2.06 -11.53 -11.69
N MET A 152 -3.12 -11.80 -10.93
CA MET A 152 -4.35 -11.00 -10.95
C MET A 152 -4.12 -9.56 -10.52
N THR A 153 -3.10 -9.31 -9.70
CA THR A 153 -2.76 -8.00 -9.16
C THR A 153 -1.99 -7.17 -10.19
N ASN A 154 -2.66 -6.57 -11.16
CA ASN A 154 -2.05 -5.72 -12.19
C ASN A 154 -2.09 -4.22 -11.81
N SER A 155 -1.70 -3.92 -10.57
CA SER A 155 -1.56 -2.54 -10.07
C SER A 155 -0.18 -1.97 -10.44
N LYS A 156 -0.06 -0.64 -10.48
CA LYS A 156 1.23 0.03 -10.82
C LYS A 156 2.29 -0.24 -9.74
N VAL A 157 1.93 0.00 -8.48
CA VAL A 157 2.78 -0.30 -7.33
C VAL A 157 2.10 -1.33 -6.44
N ILE A 158 2.82 -2.41 -6.14
CA ILE A 158 2.34 -3.53 -5.32
C ILE A 158 3.32 -3.73 -4.17
N GLU A 159 2.84 -3.62 -2.95
CA GLU A 159 3.58 -3.94 -1.74
C GLU A 159 2.88 -5.07 -0.99
N ILE A 160 3.59 -6.17 -0.78
CA ILE A 160 3.08 -7.37 -0.10
C ILE A 160 3.92 -7.55 1.16
N ASP A 161 3.33 -7.33 2.32
CA ASP A 161 4.02 -7.32 3.60
C ASP A 161 3.61 -8.49 4.48
N ILE A 162 4.61 -9.22 5.00
CA ILE A 162 4.45 -10.29 6.00
C ILE A 162 3.67 -11.50 5.44
N ILE A 163 3.41 -11.53 4.13
CA ILE A 163 2.74 -12.63 3.44
C ILE A 163 3.78 -13.51 2.77
N GLN A 164 3.63 -14.83 2.91
CA GLN A 164 4.52 -15.78 2.27
C GLN A 164 4.20 -15.91 0.77
N VAL A 165 5.23 -15.73 -0.06
CA VAL A 165 5.25 -16.08 -1.48
C VAL A 165 6.41 -17.05 -1.69
N LEU A 166 6.18 -18.15 -2.39
CA LEU A 166 7.24 -19.13 -2.64
C LEU A 166 8.28 -18.54 -3.61
N SER A 167 9.56 -18.73 -3.31
CA SER A 167 10.68 -18.37 -4.21
C SER A 167 10.48 -18.93 -5.62
N LYS A 168 9.91 -20.14 -5.73
CA LYS A 168 9.56 -20.81 -7.00
C LYS A 168 8.40 -20.13 -7.73
N ASP A 169 7.41 -19.62 -7.00
CA ASP A 169 6.28 -18.92 -7.60
C ASP A 169 6.67 -17.51 -8.03
N PHE A 170 7.55 -16.84 -7.28
CA PHE A 170 8.12 -15.58 -7.74
C PHE A 170 9.01 -15.77 -9.00
N ASN A 171 9.79 -16.85 -9.08
CA ASN A 171 10.50 -17.22 -10.33
C ASN A 171 9.53 -17.38 -11.52
N LYS A 172 8.41 -18.09 -11.33
CA LYS A 172 7.39 -18.25 -12.38
C LYS A 172 6.73 -16.92 -12.73
N PHE A 173 6.43 -16.09 -11.73
CA PHE A 173 5.89 -14.75 -11.94
C PHE A 173 6.83 -13.92 -12.82
N ILE A 174 8.13 -13.88 -12.51
CA ILE A 174 9.10 -13.15 -13.33
C ILE A 174 9.10 -13.67 -14.78
N LYS A 175 9.07 -14.98 -14.99
CA LYS A 175 9.02 -15.59 -16.33
C LYS A 175 7.75 -15.21 -17.09
N LEU A 176 6.60 -15.17 -16.42
CA LEU A 176 5.33 -14.73 -17.01
C LEU A 176 5.32 -13.23 -17.29
N TRP A 177 5.94 -12.43 -16.42
CA TRP A 177 6.15 -11.01 -16.66
C TRP A 177 7.04 -10.79 -17.88
N GLN A 178 8.10 -11.59 -18.06
CA GLN A 178 8.94 -11.55 -19.26
C GLN A 178 8.14 -11.87 -20.54
N GLN A 179 7.03 -12.61 -20.42
CA GLN A 179 6.11 -12.93 -21.51
C GLN A 179 4.98 -11.90 -21.71
N GLY A 180 4.86 -10.88 -20.84
CA GLY A 180 3.88 -9.80 -20.99
C GLY A 180 2.83 -9.70 -19.88
N SER A 181 2.89 -10.51 -18.82
CA SER A 181 1.97 -10.34 -17.68
C SER A 181 2.22 -9.03 -16.93
N ASN A 182 1.20 -8.55 -16.23
CA ASN A 182 1.23 -7.33 -15.41
C ASN A 182 1.85 -6.12 -16.14
N PRO A 183 1.32 -5.73 -17.32
CA PRO A 183 1.99 -4.80 -18.23
C PRO A 183 2.16 -3.39 -17.67
N HIS A 184 1.35 -3.00 -16.68
CA HIS A 184 1.36 -1.67 -16.05
C HIS A 184 2.15 -1.62 -14.75
N MET A 185 2.70 -2.74 -14.29
CA MET A 185 3.42 -2.81 -13.03
C MET A 185 4.77 -2.08 -13.14
N GLU A 186 4.95 -1.08 -12.28
CA GLU A 186 6.15 -0.25 -12.15
C GLU A 186 7.03 -0.77 -11.01
N ARG A 187 6.43 -1.18 -9.89
CA ARG A 187 7.14 -1.64 -8.70
C ARG A 187 6.40 -2.78 -8.01
N LEU A 188 7.12 -3.84 -7.68
CA LEU A 188 6.66 -4.92 -6.81
C LEU A 188 7.65 -5.09 -5.66
N SER A 189 7.14 -5.11 -4.44
CA SER A 189 7.89 -5.34 -3.21
C SER A 189 7.22 -6.45 -2.43
N ILE A 190 7.95 -7.50 -2.07
CA ILE A 190 7.44 -8.63 -1.27
C ILE A 190 8.35 -8.80 -0.06
N SER A 191 7.83 -8.54 1.13
CA SER A 191 8.54 -8.69 2.41
C SER A 191 8.16 -10.01 3.08
N HIS A 192 9.15 -10.88 3.22
CA HIS A 192 9.04 -12.15 3.91
C HIS A 192 9.54 -12.03 5.35
N PRO A 193 8.79 -12.55 6.35
CA PRO A 193 9.40 -12.86 7.64
C PRO A 193 10.54 -13.85 7.41
N ASN A 194 11.68 -13.68 8.08
CA ASN A 194 12.90 -14.40 7.75
C ASN A 194 12.67 -15.93 7.84
N ILE A 195 12.62 -16.59 6.69
CA ILE A 195 12.67 -18.04 6.57
C ILE A 195 14.09 -18.34 6.14
N GLU A 196 14.79 -19.20 6.88
CA GLU A 196 16.12 -19.71 6.55
C GLU A 196 16.05 -20.62 5.31
N GLU A 197 15.65 -20.06 4.17
CA GLU A 197 15.72 -20.76 2.89
C GLU A 197 17.07 -20.42 2.25
N ASP A 198 18.00 -21.36 2.36
CA ASP A 198 19.28 -21.27 1.66
C ASP A 198 19.04 -21.13 0.16
N ASN A 199 19.89 -20.34 -0.51
CA ASN A 199 19.85 -20.16 -1.97
C ASN A 199 18.59 -19.48 -2.56
N VAL A 200 17.81 -18.72 -1.79
CA VAL A 200 16.64 -17.94 -2.31
C VAL A 200 16.94 -17.19 -3.60
N GLY A 201 18.04 -16.43 -3.65
CA GLY A 201 18.41 -15.67 -4.84
C GLY A 201 18.67 -16.55 -6.07
N TRP A 202 19.32 -17.69 -5.87
CA TRP A 202 19.51 -18.68 -6.94
C TRP A 202 18.18 -19.27 -7.40
N THR A 203 17.28 -19.63 -6.48
CA THR A 203 15.96 -20.17 -6.81
C THR A 203 15.10 -19.17 -7.60
N ILE A 204 15.07 -17.90 -7.16
CA ILE A 204 14.33 -16.82 -7.83
C ILE A 204 14.86 -16.57 -9.23
N MET A 205 16.19 -16.58 -9.43
CA MET A 205 16.80 -16.26 -10.72
C MET A 205 17.08 -17.47 -11.61
N ARG A 206 16.72 -18.68 -11.17
CA ARG A 206 17.03 -19.92 -11.90
C ARG A 206 16.39 -19.92 -13.29
N GLY A 207 17.24 -20.02 -14.31
CA GLY A 207 16.83 -20.05 -15.71
C GLY A 207 16.33 -18.70 -16.25
N ILE A 208 16.63 -17.59 -15.56
CA ILE A 208 16.35 -16.23 -16.03
C ILE A 208 17.68 -15.59 -16.45
N LYS A 209 17.77 -15.17 -17.71
CA LYS A 209 18.92 -14.40 -18.20
C LYS A 209 18.91 -13.02 -17.55
N HIS A 210 20.04 -12.62 -16.96
CA HIS A 210 20.15 -11.35 -16.27
C HIS A 210 21.56 -10.76 -16.35
N ASP A 211 21.64 -9.44 -16.26
CA ASP A 211 22.90 -8.70 -16.16
C ASP A 211 23.11 -8.21 -14.73
N MET A 212 24.29 -8.47 -14.16
CA MET A 212 24.64 -8.00 -12.82
C MET A 212 25.01 -6.52 -12.84
N ILE A 213 24.35 -5.73 -11.99
CA ILE A 213 24.69 -4.33 -11.78
C ILE A 213 25.40 -4.18 -10.42
N PRO A 214 26.61 -3.61 -10.37
CA PRO A 214 27.35 -3.41 -9.13
C PRO A 214 26.57 -2.61 -8.08
N ALA A 215 26.71 -2.98 -6.81
CA ALA A 215 25.98 -2.36 -5.70
C ALA A 215 26.29 -0.85 -5.50
N ASN A 216 27.47 -0.40 -5.92
CA ASN A 216 27.85 1.02 -5.87
C ASN A 216 27.17 1.88 -6.95
N ARG A 217 26.51 1.26 -7.94
CA ARG A 217 25.77 1.98 -8.96
C ARG A 217 24.36 2.28 -8.46
N ILE A 218 24.10 3.56 -8.22
CA ILE A 218 22.82 4.05 -7.72
C ILE A 218 22.04 4.64 -8.90
N ARG A 219 20.77 4.25 -9.03
CA ARG A 219 19.82 4.81 -10.00
C ARG A 219 18.61 5.37 -9.28
N LYS A 220 18.14 6.55 -9.70
CA LYS A 220 16.92 7.16 -9.19
C LYS A 220 15.71 6.57 -9.90
N PHE A 221 14.69 6.19 -9.13
CA PHE A 221 13.45 5.60 -9.63
C PHE A 221 12.26 6.43 -9.13
N ASN A 222 11.44 6.91 -10.07
CA ASN A 222 10.18 7.59 -9.78
C ASN A 222 9.07 6.57 -9.58
N THR A 223 8.26 6.79 -8.53
CA THR A 223 7.10 5.96 -8.20
C THR A 223 5.90 6.86 -7.90
N VAL A 224 4.70 6.45 -8.30
CA VAL A 224 3.44 7.19 -8.01
C VAL A 224 3.14 7.30 -6.50
N GLU A 225 3.78 6.47 -5.69
CA GLU A 225 3.63 6.48 -4.23
C GLU A 225 4.28 7.70 -3.58
N SER A 226 5.40 8.20 -4.12
CA SER A 226 6.25 9.19 -3.45
C SER A 226 6.60 10.34 -4.39
N LYS A 227 6.47 11.58 -3.88
CA LYS A 227 6.95 12.79 -4.58
C LYS A 227 8.48 12.82 -4.73
N LYS A 228 9.20 12.05 -3.89
CA LYS A 228 10.65 11.92 -3.95
C LYS A 228 11.04 10.60 -4.63
N PRO A 229 12.04 10.61 -5.53
CA PRO A 229 12.56 9.38 -6.13
C PRO A 229 13.13 8.45 -5.07
N CYS A 230 12.96 7.14 -5.26
CA CYS A 230 13.69 6.13 -4.49
C CYS A 230 15.02 5.79 -5.17
N PHE A 231 15.95 5.24 -4.40
CA PHE A 231 17.30 4.92 -4.87
C PHE A 231 17.46 3.40 -5.02
N VAL A 232 17.76 2.95 -6.23
CA VAL A 232 17.98 1.55 -6.58
C VAL A 232 19.48 1.27 -6.70
N HIS A 233 20.03 0.54 -5.73
CA HIS A 233 21.45 0.15 -5.63
C HIS A 233 21.76 -1.17 -6.33
N GLY A 234 22.46 -1.14 -7.47
CA GLY A 234 22.84 -2.36 -8.18
C GLY A 234 21.64 -3.21 -8.63
N GLY A 235 21.73 -4.52 -8.38
CA GLY A 235 20.68 -5.52 -8.66
C GLY A 235 20.92 -6.36 -9.91
N MET A 236 19.93 -7.16 -10.28
CA MET A 236 19.95 -8.04 -11.45
C MET A 236 18.98 -7.50 -12.50
N ASN A 237 19.50 -7.02 -13.63
CA ASN A 237 18.64 -6.55 -14.72
C ASN A 237 18.10 -7.73 -15.52
N ILE A 238 16.79 -7.71 -15.76
CA ILE A 238 16.07 -8.64 -16.62
C ILE A 238 15.30 -7.86 -17.67
N TYR A 239 14.89 -8.54 -18.74
CA TYR A 239 14.16 -7.92 -19.84
C TYR A 239 12.91 -8.71 -20.15
N ARG A 240 11.83 -7.98 -20.39
CA ARG A 240 10.62 -8.49 -20.99
C ARG A 240 10.80 -8.63 -22.51
N ASN A 241 10.01 -9.48 -23.15
CA ASN A 241 10.13 -9.77 -24.58
C ASN A 241 9.92 -8.54 -25.48
N ASP A 242 9.25 -7.51 -24.99
CA ASP A 242 9.07 -6.22 -25.66
C ASP A 242 10.23 -5.23 -25.43
N GLY A 243 11.29 -5.65 -24.74
CA GLY A 243 12.48 -4.84 -24.44
C GLY A 243 12.38 -4.04 -23.14
N VAL A 244 11.23 -4.05 -22.44
CA VAL A 244 11.11 -3.35 -21.16
C VAL A 244 12.04 -3.97 -20.13
N LYS A 245 12.86 -3.11 -19.50
CA LYS A 245 13.87 -3.49 -18.52
C LYS A 245 13.28 -3.48 -17.12
N ALA A 246 13.63 -4.47 -16.31
CA ALA A 246 13.39 -4.46 -14.87
C ALA A 246 14.67 -4.78 -14.08
N THR A 247 14.73 -4.36 -12.83
CA THR A 247 15.80 -4.72 -11.89
C THR A 247 15.22 -5.47 -10.71
N ILE A 248 15.74 -6.67 -10.46
CA ILE A 248 15.47 -7.46 -9.27
C ILE A 248 16.51 -7.15 -8.20
N GLN A 249 16.07 -6.87 -6.97
CA GLN A 249 16.92 -6.78 -5.79
C GLN A 249 16.38 -7.69 -4.69
N ILE A 250 17.30 -8.28 -3.94
CA ILE A 250 16.98 -9.09 -2.77
C ILE A 250 17.70 -8.45 -1.60
N GLU A 251 16.94 -7.77 -0.75
CA GLU A 251 17.45 -7.15 0.47
C GLU A 251 17.26 -8.13 1.63
N ARG A 252 18.31 -8.36 2.40
CA ARG A 252 18.28 -9.22 3.58
C ARG A 252 18.60 -8.38 4.81
N SER A 253 17.71 -8.44 5.78
CA SER A 253 17.89 -7.84 7.11
C SER A 253 17.78 -8.93 8.18
N LEU A 254 18.05 -8.59 9.44
CA LEU A 254 17.94 -9.52 10.57
C LEU A 254 16.53 -10.12 10.71
N PHE A 255 15.49 -9.35 10.39
CA PHE A 255 14.10 -9.71 10.69
C PHE A 255 13.28 -10.11 9.45
N ARG A 256 13.73 -9.72 8.25
CA ARG A 256 12.99 -9.95 7.01
C ARG A 256 13.89 -10.00 5.78
N THR A 257 13.43 -10.72 4.76
CA THR A 257 13.98 -10.66 3.40
C THR A 257 12.95 -9.95 2.51
N ILE A 258 13.39 -8.96 1.75
CA ILE A 258 12.53 -8.21 0.83
C ILE A 258 12.98 -8.48 -0.60
N TRP A 259 12.04 -8.87 -1.46
CA TRP A 259 12.25 -8.97 -2.89
C TRP A 259 11.65 -7.74 -3.57
N HIS A 260 12.49 -7.01 -4.28
CA HIS A 260 12.06 -5.88 -5.08
C HIS A 260 12.20 -6.17 -6.56
N MET A 261 11.23 -5.69 -7.33
CA MET A 261 11.26 -5.62 -8.77
C MET A 261 10.88 -4.20 -9.20
N TYR A 262 11.81 -3.51 -9.86
CA TYR A 262 11.63 -2.16 -10.39
C TYR A 262 11.59 -2.21 -11.91
N VAL A 263 10.48 -1.78 -12.52
CA VAL A 263 10.28 -1.78 -13.97
C VAL A 263 10.53 -0.37 -14.51
N TRP A 264 11.50 -0.25 -15.40
CA TRP A 264 12.03 1.04 -15.87
C TRP A 264 11.28 1.52 -17.11
N PHE A 265 10.06 2.04 -16.91
CA PHE A 265 9.38 2.85 -17.94
C PHE A 265 9.97 4.27 -17.99
N ASP A 266 9.71 4.98 -19.09
CA ASP A 266 10.26 6.32 -19.32
C ASP A 266 9.93 7.29 -18.18
N HIS A 267 8.69 7.27 -17.67
CA HIS A 267 8.27 8.13 -16.55
C HIS A 267 8.80 7.67 -15.17
N CYS A 268 9.30 6.44 -15.06
CA CYS A 268 9.94 5.92 -13.85
C CYS A 268 11.43 6.28 -13.78
N ILE A 269 12.02 6.75 -14.87
CA ILE A 269 13.43 7.14 -14.93
C ILE A 269 13.55 8.62 -14.56
N VAL A 270 14.45 8.91 -13.62
CA VAL A 270 14.88 10.30 -13.35
C VAL A 270 16.24 10.49 -14.01
N GLU A 271 16.28 11.30 -15.06
CA GLU A 271 17.54 11.75 -15.63
C GLU A 271 18.29 12.58 -14.59
N SER A 272 19.57 12.26 -14.42
CA SER A 272 20.49 12.90 -13.49
C SER A 272 21.16 14.11 -14.12
#